data_AF-A0A944RCU0-F1
#
_entry.id   AF-A0A944RCU0-F1
#
_cell.length_a   1.000
_cell.length_b   1.000
_cell.length_c   1.000
_cell.angle_alpha   90.00
_cell.angle_beta   90.00
_cell.angle_gamma   90.00
#
_symmetry.space_group_name_H-M   'P 1'
#
loop_
_entity.id
_entity.type
_entity.pdbx_description
1 polymer ?
#
loop_
_entity_poly.entity_id
_entity_poly.type
_entity_poly.pdbx_seq_one_letter_code
_entity_poly.pdbx_strand_id
1 'polypeptide(L)' 'MNLNPDNIENYNYDSFIPDNFMPLMRFSESPPLGSISPDFSLWSLDQEETKLSELWANHEYLVVEFGSFT' A
#
# COMPACT_ATOMS: atom_id res chain seq x y z
N MET A 1 0.42 -4.88 -8.17
CA MET A 1 0.49 -5.87 -7.07
C MET A 1 -0.31 -7.08 -7.54
N ASN A 2 0.33 -8.19 -7.89
CA ASN A 2 -0.40 -9.42 -8.26
C ASN A 2 -0.76 -10.15 -6.96
N LEU A 3 -1.94 -9.85 -6.42
CA LEU A 3 -2.54 -10.66 -5.36
C LEU A 3 -2.94 -12.00 -5.98
N ASN A 4 -2.50 -13.11 -5.38
CA ASN A 4 -2.99 -14.43 -5.77
C ASN A 4 -4.51 -14.46 -5.46
N PRO A 5 -5.40 -14.75 -6.42
CA PRO A 5 -6.85 -14.73 -6.19
C PRO A 5 -7.29 -15.59 -4.99
N ASP A 6 -6.55 -16.65 -4.67
CA ASP A 6 -6.80 -17.53 -3.52
C ASP A 6 -6.66 -16.82 -2.15
N ASN A 7 -6.00 -15.66 -2.08
CA ASN A 7 -5.80 -14.91 -0.83
C ASN A 7 -6.88 -13.87 -0.54
N ILE A 8 -7.77 -13.58 -1.50
CA ILE A 8 -8.83 -12.58 -1.34
C ILE A 8 -9.91 -13.11 -0.39
N GLU A 9 -10.21 -14.41 -0.43
CA GLU A 9 -11.21 -15.03 0.45
C GLU A 9 -10.82 -15.01 1.94
N ASN A 10 -9.51 -14.93 2.24
CA ASN A 10 -8.98 -14.88 3.62
C ASN A 10 -8.75 -13.45 4.12
N TYR A 11 -8.95 -12.43 3.27
CA TYR A 11 -8.77 -11.03 3.64
C TYR A 11 -10.01 -10.54 4.41
N ASN A 12 -10.11 -10.93 5.68
CA ASN A 12 -11.25 -10.60 6.53
C ASN A 12 -11.01 -9.33 7.37
N TYR A 13 -11.81 -8.28 7.13
CA TYR A 13 -11.81 -7.03 7.87
C TYR A 13 -12.68 -7.02 9.14
N ASP A 14 -13.46 -8.07 9.40
CA ASP A 14 -14.37 -8.14 10.56
C ASP A 14 -13.61 -8.04 11.89
N SER A 15 -12.34 -8.46 11.93
CA SER A 15 -11.50 -8.33 13.12
C SER A 15 -10.02 -8.18 12.76
N PHE A 16 -9.38 -7.17 13.35
CA PHE A 16 -7.95 -6.92 13.19
C PHE A 16 -7.14 -7.75 14.20
N ILE A 17 -7.07 -9.07 13.96
CA ILE A 17 -6.27 -10.02 14.76
C ILE A 17 -5.07 -10.53 13.94
N PRO A 18 -3.92 -10.84 14.58
CA PRO A 18 -2.72 -11.31 13.87
C PRO A 18 -2.97 -12.45 12.89
N ASP A 19 -3.81 -13.42 13.26
CA ASP A 19 -4.11 -14.59 12.43
C ASP A 19 -4.73 -14.21 11.07
N ASN A 20 -5.47 -13.10 11.01
CA ASN A 20 -6.10 -12.63 9.79
C ASN A 20 -5.10 -11.93 8.88
N PHE A 21 -4.28 -11.01 9.40
CA PHE A 21 -3.43 -10.16 8.55
C PHE A 21 -2.00 -10.66 8.38
N MET A 22 -1.40 -11.35 9.37
CA MET A 22 0.00 -11.78 9.31
C MET A 22 0.35 -12.62 8.07
N PRO A 23 -0.50 -13.56 7.60
CA PRO A 23 -0.20 -14.34 6.40
C PRO A 23 -0.13 -13.51 5.11
N LEU A 24 -0.78 -12.34 5.11
CA LEU A 24 -0.88 -11.45 3.95
C LEU A 24 0.23 -10.38 3.95
N MET A 25 0.78 -10.08 5.12
CA MET A 25 1.82 -9.07 5.28
C MET A 25 3.19 -9.63 4.88
N ARG A 26 3.81 -8.97 3.91
CA ARG A 26 5.17 -9.30 3.44
C ARG A 26 6.22 -8.42 4.10
N PHE A 27 6.28 -8.44 5.43
CA PHE A 27 7.19 -7.56 6.19
C PHE A 27 8.66 -7.73 5.77
N SER A 28 9.09 -8.95 5.45
CA SER A 28 10.45 -9.23 4.97
C SER A 28 10.77 -8.62 3.60
N GLU A 29 9.75 -8.30 2.80
CA GLU A 29 9.90 -7.65 1.49
C GLU A 29 9.77 -6.12 1.58
N SER A 30 9.53 -5.58 2.79
CA SER A 30 9.35 -4.14 2.97
C SER A 30 10.69 -3.40 2.81
N PRO A 31 10.69 -2.21 2.14
CA PRO A 31 11.90 -1.42 2.01
C PRO A 31 12.46 -1.02 3.39
N PRO A 32 13.80 -1.03 3.58
CA PRO A 32 14.42 -0.61 4.83
C PRO A 32 14.24 0.89 5.05
N LEU A 33 14.18 1.32 6.31
CA LEU A 33 14.16 2.75 6.66
C LEU A 33 15.41 3.48 6.15
N GLY A 34 15.23 4.73 5.73
CA GLY A 34 16.31 5.56 5.17
C GLY A 34 16.72 5.21 3.74
N SER A 35 16.08 4.21 3.12
CA SER A 35 16.20 3.98 1.68
C SER A 35 15.18 4.80 0.90
N ILE A 36 15.46 5.03 -0.39
CA ILE A 36 14.51 5.68 -1.30
C ILE A 36 13.31 4.75 -1.43
N SER A 37 12.11 5.28 -1.16
CA SER A 37 10.88 4.50 -1.30
C SER A 37 10.67 4.11 -2.77
N PRO A 38 10.13 2.90 -3.06
CA PRO A 38 9.79 2.52 -4.42
C PRO A 38 8.76 3.47 -5.02
N ASP A 39 8.88 3.73 -6.32
CA ASP A 39 7.91 4.51 -7.08
C ASP A 39 6.81 3.59 -7.64
N PHE A 40 5.58 4.09 -7.66
CA PHE A 40 4.41 3.35 -8.16
C PHE A 40 3.30 4.31 -8.61
N SER A 41 2.46 3.84 -9.54
CA SER A 41 1.30 4.59 -10.01
C SER A 41 0.25 4.73 -8.90
N LEU A 42 -0.31 5.92 -8.82
CA LEU A 42 -1.38 6.35 -7.93
C LEU A 42 -2.46 7.01 -8.77
N TRP A 43 -3.69 6.99 -8.28
CA TRP A 43 -4.83 7.57 -8.98
C TRP A 43 -5.49 8.59 -8.06
N SER A 44 -5.72 9.80 -8.58
CA SER A 44 -6.52 10.80 -7.87
C SER A 44 -7.99 10.36 -7.81
N LEU A 45 -8.79 11.02 -6.96
CA LEU A 45 -10.24 10.79 -6.91
C LEU A 45 -10.93 11.15 -8.24
N ASP A 46 -10.30 12.00 -9.06
CA ASP A 46 -10.77 12.39 -10.38
C ASP A 46 -10.33 11.41 -11.48
N GLN A 47 -9.76 10.25 -11.10
CA GLN A 47 -9.25 9.21 -12.01
C GLN A 47 -8.06 9.63 -12.87
N GLU A 48 -7.32 10.66 -12.44
CA GLU A 48 -6.07 11.05 -13.07
C GLU A 48 -4.93 10.19 -12.52
N GLU A 49 -4.12 9.63 -13.41
CA GLU A 49 -2.92 8.89 -13.02
C GLU A 49 -1.81 9.86 -12.59
N THR A 50 -1.13 9.53 -11.49
CA THR A 50 0.09 10.17 -11.01
C THR A 50 1.05 9.11 -10.47
N LYS A 51 2.21 9.52 -9.98
CA LYS A 51 3.21 8.66 -9.34
C LYS A 51 3.60 9.19 -7.98
N LEU A 52 4.03 8.30 -7.09
CA LEU A 52 4.55 8.71 -5.78
C LEU A 52 5.71 9.71 -5.92
N SER A 53 6.59 9.51 -6.91
CA SER A 53 7.71 10.40 -7.19
C SER A 53 7.30 11.82 -7.62
N GLU A 54 6.19 11.95 -8.34
CA GLU A 54 5.64 13.25 -8.72
C GLU A 54 5.07 13.98 -7.49
N LEU A 55 4.44 13.25 -6.57
CA LEU A 55 3.92 13.82 -5.34
C LEU A 55 5.03 14.32 -4.42
N TRP A 56 6.04 13.50 -4.10
CA TRP A 56 7.10 13.95 -3.20
C TRP A 56 7.97 15.06 -3.79
N ALA A 57 8.04 15.20 -5.13
CA ALA A 57 8.88 16.21 -5.75
C ALA A 57 8.32 17.62 -5.54
N ASN A 58 7.01 17.69 -5.28
CA ASN A 58 6.27 18.93 -5.08
C ASN A 58 6.00 19.24 -3.60
N HIS A 59 6.47 18.41 -2.66
CA HIS A 59 6.21 18.57 -1.23
C HIS A 59 7.50 18.40 -0.43
N GLU A 60 7.74 19.28 0.55
CA GLU A 60 8.89 19.15 1.47
C GLU A 60 8.80 17.88 2.33
N TYR A 61 7.57 17.45 2.61
CA TYR A 61 7.28 16.23 3.35
C TYR A 61 6.00 15.59 2.84
N LEU A 62 6.01 14.28 2.65
CA LEU A 62 4.88 13.49 2.19
C LEU A 62 4.62 12.33 3.17
N VAL A 63 3.40 12.23 3.67
CA VAL A 63 2.91 11.08 4.45
C VAL A 63 1.96 10.30 3.58
N VAL A 64 2.16 8.98 3.50
CA VAL A 64 1.29 8.08 2.75
C VAL A 64 0.59 7.16 3.74
N GLU A 65 -0.75 7.17 3.70
CA GLU A 65 -1.60 6.25 4.45
C GLU A 65 -2.26 5.28 3.48
N PHE A 66 -2.15 3.98 3.76
CA PHE A 66 -2.83 2.95 3.01
C PHE A 66 -4.09 2.52 3.77
N GLY A 67 -5.23 2.56 3.08
CA GLY A 67 -6.51 2.08 3.58
C GLY A 67 -7.34 1.54 2.44
N SER A 68 -8.41 0.83 2.79
CA SER A 68 -9.46 0.44 1.84
C SER A 68 -10.79 0.97 2.31
N PHE A 69 -11.66 1.31 1.36
CA PHE A 69 -13.07 1.58 1.62
C PHE A 69 -13.86 0.32 1.29
N THR A 70 -14.77 -0.07 2.18
CA THR A 70 -15.77 -1.13 1.97
C THR A 70 -17.13 -0.52 1.65
#